data_AF-A0AAW3SZ54-F1
#
_entry.id   AF-A0AAW3SZ54-F1
#
_cell.length_a   1.000
_cell.length_b   1.000
_cell.length_c   1.000
_cell.angle_alpha   90.00
_cell.angle_beta   90.00
_cell.angle_gamma   90.00
#
_symmetry.space_group_name_H-M   'P 1'
#
loop_
_entity.id
_entity.type
_entity.pdbx_description
1 polymer ?
#
loop_
_entity_poly.entity_id
_entity_poly.type
_entity_poly.pdbx_seq_one_letter_code
_entity_poly.pdbx_strand_id
1 'polypeptide(L)'
;MCVFKCIKKFPVLGTILHITNSYVYNGDARSSEEFAPLSKWGRKFAFKFFIVFLCLAAMFKNEIWLACTFNFYDFGLVSVNTYSPGERIISIFPSLIGFGIGVYALLISISDSIVKELQENIEKSSINSGSALMLSSDLAFPLLVLILTLIVGVVQVSFDRVPFFILLAWFMIWYSFIVIIEMLGVLFGITNNSLLDKL
;
A
#
# COMPACT_ATOMS: atom_id res chain seq x y z
N MET A 1 13.61 -21.68 8.18
CA MET A 1 13.73 -22.10 6.77
C MET A 1 12.52 -22.87 6.22
N CYS A 2 11.77 -23.70 6.97
CA CYS A 2 10.69 -24.54 6.39
C CYS A 2 9.33 -23.81 6.17
N VAL A 3 8.99 -22.80 6.96
CA VAL A 3 7.66 -22.15 6.95
C VAL A 3 7.42 -21.28 5.70
N PHE A 4 8.45 -20.60 5.18
CA PHE A 4 8.34 -19.72 4.00
C PHE A 4 7.95 -20.50 2.73
N LYS A 5 8.62 -21.65 2.49
CA LYS A 5 8.30 -22.53 1.34
C LYS A 5 6.91 -23.15 1.42
N CYS A 6 6.40 -23.38 2.64
CA CYS A 6 5.04 -23.88 2.84
C CYS A 6 3.98 -22.82 2.52
N ILE A 7 4.20 -21.57 2.91
CA ILE A 7 3.25 -20.47 2.65
C ILE A 7 3.25 -20.06 1.16
N LYS A 8 4.40 -20.16 0.47
CA LYS A 8 4.50 -19.93 -0.98
C LYS A 8 3.70 -20.94 -1.83
N LYS A 9 3.27 -22.08 -1.28
CA LYS A 9 2.43 -23.06 -2.01
C LYS A 9 0.97 -22.62 -2.15
N PHE A 10 0.49 -21.67 -1.34
CA PHE A 10 -0.85 -21.12 -1.54
C PHE A 10 -0.81 -20.07 -2.65
N PRO A 11 -1.57 -20.22 -3.75
CA PRO A 11 -1.41 -19.39 -4.95
C PRO A 11 -1.67 -17.90 -4.69
N VAL A 12 -2.68 -17.55 -3.89
CA VAL A 12 -3.04 -16.15 -3.60
C VAL A 12 -2.22 -15.59 -2.45
N LEU A 13 -2.22 -16.26 -1.29
CA LEU A 13 -1.50 -15.82 -0.09
C LEU A 13 0.02 -15.79 -0.31
N GLY A 14 0.58 -16.76 -1.02
CA GLY A 14 1.99 -16.81 -1.36
C GLY A 14 2.43 -15.66 -2.25
N THR A 15 1.58 -15.25 -3.20
CA THR A 15 1.82 -14.09 -4.06
C THR A 15 1.79 -12.79 -3.27
N ILE A 16 0.78 -12.62 -2.40
CA ILE A 16 0.68 -11.43 -1.54
C ILE A 16 1.90 -11.28 -0.65
N LEU A 17 2.30 -12.40 -0.03
CA LEU A 17 3.44 -12.44 0.87
C LEU A 17 4.76 -12.20 0.11
N HIS A 18 4.90 -12.72 -1.10
CA HIS A 18 6.08 -12.46 -1.92
C HIS A 18 6.20 -10.99 -2.30
N ILE A 19 5.14 -10.38 -2.82
CA ILE A 19 5.13 -8.95 -3.19
C ILE A 19 5.43 -8.07 -1.98
N THR A 20 4.79 -8.36 -0.84
CA THR A 20 5.01 -7.58 0.39
C THR A 20 6.42 -7.75 0.93
N ASN A 21 6.97 -8.97 0.88
CA ASN A 21 8.34 -9.24 1.34
C ASN A 21 9.39 -8.57 0.44
N SER A 22 9.19 -8.61 -0.89
CA SER A 22 10.01 -7.88 -1.86
C SER A 22 9.96 -6.37 -1.62
N TYR A 23 8.78 -5.85 -1.31
CA TYR A 23 8.62 -4.45 -0.96
C TYR A 23 9.36 -4.08 0.34
N VAL A 24 9.30 -4.91 1.38
CA VAL A 24 10.03 -4.67 2.65
C VAL A 24 11.54 -4.74 2.48
N TYR A 25 12.02 -5.56 1.55
CA TYR A 25 13.44 -5.66 1.20
C TYR A 25 13.94 -4.57 0.25
N ASN A 26 13.08 -3.65 -0.20
CA ASN A 26 13.41 -2.71 -1.29
C ASN A 26 13.95 -3.48 -2.51
N GLY A 27 13.30 -4.57 -2.92
CA GLY A 27 13.68 -5.33 -4.11
C GLY A 27 15.06 -6.02 -4.11
N ASP A 28 15.74 -6.13 -2.96
CA ASP A 28 16.95 -6.95 -2.82
C ASP A 28 16.66 -8.39 -3.29
N ALA A 29 17.57 -9.01 -4.06
CA ALA A 29 17.42 -10.37 -4.59
C ALA A 29 17.13 -11.42 -3.50
N ARG A 30 17.54 -11.16 -2.25
CA ARG A 30 17.27 -12.00 -1.08
C ARG A 30 15.77 -12.09 -0.71
N SER A 31 14.95 -11.18 -1.23
CA SER A 31 13.49 -11.14 -1.00
C SER A 31 12.72 -12.37 -1.52
N SER A 32 13.28 -13.10 -2.49
CA SER A 32 12.66 -14.32 -3.00
C SER A 32 12.96 -15.55 -2.13
N GLU A 33 14.05 -15.49 -1.35
CA GLU A 33 14.63 -16.65 -0.64
C GLU A 33 14.37 -16.62 0.87
N GLU A 34 14.27 -15.43 1.48
CA GLU A 34 14.15 -15.28 2.94
C GLU A 34 13.09 -14.25 3.38
N PHE A 35 12.53 -14.44 4.59
CA PHE A 35 11.64 -13.46 5.22
C PHE A 35 12.43 -12.25 5.68
N ALA A 36 11.92 -11.05 5.40
CA ALA A 36 12.53 -9.83 5.87
C ALA A 36 12.52 -9.78 7.40
N PRO A 37 13.63 -9.41 8.05
CA PRO A 37 13.69 -9.30 9.50
C PRO A 37 12.64 -8.29 9.99
N LEU A 38 11.99 -8.60 11.11
CA LEU A 38 10.90 -7.80 11.71
C LEU A 38 11.29 -6.32 11.93
N SER A 39 12.57 -6.01 12.14
CA SER A 39 13.06 -4.64 12.25
C SER A 39 12.88 -3.82 10.97
N LYS A 40 13.02 -4.43 9.79
CA LYS A 40 12.78 -3.77 8.50
C LYS A 40 11.29 -3.52 8.25
N TRP A 41 10.43 -4.46 8.65
CA TRP A 41 8.97 -4.29 8.63
C TRP A 41 8.55 -3.09 9.47
N GLY A 42 9.00 -3.04 10.72
CA GLY A 42 8.71 -1.93 11.63
C GLY A 42 9.17 -0.60 11.04
N ARG A 43 10.41 -0.49 10.56
CA ARG A 43 10.92 0.76 9.98
C ARG A 43 10.13 1.24 8.76
N LYS A 44 9.69 0.32 7.89
CA LYS A 44 8.99 0.70 6.64
C LYS A 44 7.51 1.02 6.86
N PHE A 45 6.85 0.40 7.83
CA PHE A 45 5.43 0.62 8.08
C PHE A 45 5.10 1.53 9.26
N ALA A 46 5.98 1.69 10.26
CA ALA A 46 5.66 2.42 11.49
C ALA A 46 5.24 3.88 11.23
N PHE A 47 5.96 4.60 10.38
CA PHE A 47 5.61 5.99 10.07
C PHE A 47 4.25 6.09 9.34
N LYS A 48 3.97 5.14 8.45
CA LYS A 48 2.69 5.09 7.73
C LYS A 48 1.54 4.80 8.69
N PHE A 49 1.70 3.81 9.56
CA PHE A 49 0.70 3.49 10.57
C PHE A 49 0.49 4.64 11.55
N PHE A 50 1.54 5.38 11.92
CA PHE A 50 1.42 6.57 12.73
C PHE A 50 0.55 7.65 12.06
N ILE A 51 0.78 7.94 10.77
CA ILE A 51 -0.04 8.88 10.01
C ILE A 51 -1.48 8.39 9.90
N VAL A 52 -1.70 7.12 9.56
CA VAL A 52 -3.06 6.53 9.48
C VAL A 52 -3.78 6.66 10.81
N PHE A 53 -3.10 6.36 11.93
CA PHE A 53 -3.68 6.47 13.26
C PHE A 53 -4.04 7.93 13.59
N LEU A 54 -3.22 8.89 13.19
CA LEU A 54 -3.51 10.31 13.36
C LEU A 54 -4.73 10.76 12.52
N CYS A 55 -4.84 10.29 11.27
CA CYS A 55 -6.01 10.55 10.43
C CYS A 55 -7.29 9.92 11.01
N LEU A 56 -7.20 8.69 11.52
CA LEU A 56 -8.33 8.03 12.19
C LEU A 56 -8.73 8.78 13.46
N ALA A 57 -7.79 9.14 14.32
CA ALA A 57 -8.06 9.92 15.53
C ALA A 57 -8.69 11.28 15.21
N ALA A 58 -8.30 11.92 14.11
CA ALA A 58 -8.92 13.16 13.64
C ALA A 58 -10.35 12.93 13.15
N MET A 59 -10.63 11.84 12.42
CA MET A 59 -11.97 11.51 11.95
C MET A 59 -12.95 11.18 13.07
N PHE A 60 -12.48 10.43 14.08
CA PHE A 60 -13.30 10.02 15.23
C PHE A 60 -13.11 10.95 16.44
N LYS A 61 -12.64 12.18 16.23
CA LYS A 61 -12.31 13.11 17.32
C LYS A 61 -13.50 13.37 18.25
N ASN A 62 -14.69 13.56 17.68
CA ASN A 62 -15.88 13.92 18.45
C ASN A 62 -16.34 12.75 19.32
N GLU A 63 -16.24 11.54 18.78
CA GLU A 63 -16.56 10.27 19.42
C GLU A 63 -15.57 9.97 20.54
N ILE A 64 -14.26 10.17 20.30
CA ILE A 64 -13.21 10.04 21.30
C ILE A 64 -13.44 11.07 22.43
N TRP A 65 -13.82 12.31 22.09
CA TRP A 65 -14.07 13.36 23.06
C TRP A 65 -15.31 13.06 23.93
N LEU A 66 -16.41 12.58 23.32
CA LEU A 66 -17.61 12.13 24.02
C LEU A 66 -17.34 10.94 24.94
N ALA A 67 -16.60 9.95 24.45
CA ALA A 67 -16.16 8.78 25.22
C ALA A 67 -15.35 9.18 26.48
N CYS A 68 -14.40 10.10 26.33
CA CYS A 68 -13.57 10.58 27.43
C CYS A 68 -14.35 11.45 28.43
N THR A 69 -15.36 12.20 27.98
CA THR A 69 -16.07 13.18 28.82
C THR A 69 -17.25 12.56 29.57
N PHE A 70 -17.99 11.63 28.94
CA PHE A 70 -19.25 11.13 29.49
C PHE A 70 -19.23 9.63 29.84
N ASN A 71 -18.12 8.91 29.59
CA ASN A 71 -18.03 7.44 29.77
C ASN A 71 -19.15 6.67 29.04
N PHE A 72 -19.81 7.30 28.06
CA PHE A 72 -20.92 6.77 27.31
C PHE A 72 -20.46 6.56 25.86
N TYR A 73 -20.45 5.31 25.43
CA TYR A 73 -20.11 4.92 24.07
C TYR A 73 -21.39 4.60 23.32
N ASP A 74 -22.00 5.62 22.72
CA ASP A 74 -23.08 5.39 21.75
C ASP A 74 -22.51 5.57 20.34
N PHE A 75 -22.25 4.45 19.67
CA PHE A 75 -21.90 4.47 18.26
C PHE A 75 -23.02 5.12 17.43
N GLY A 76 -24.29 5.06 17.86
CA GLY A 76 -25.44 5.64 17.14
C GLY A 76 -25.37 7.15 16.87
N LEU A 77 -24.52 7.90 17.58
CA LEU A 77 -24.27 9.34 17.37
C LEU A 77 -23.17 9.65 16.34
N VAL A 78 -22.49 8.63 15.82
CA VAL A 78 -21.51 8.77 14.75
C VAL A 78 -22.22 9.36 13.52
N SER A 79 -21.61 10.37 12.90
CA SER A 79 -22.22 11.04 11.74
C SER A 79 -22.58 10.02 10.65
N VAL A 80 -23.74 10.16 10.01
CA VAL A 80 -24.20 9.29 8.91
C VAL A 80 -23.11 9.11 7.83
N ASN A 81 -22.25 10.11 7.67
CA ASN A 81 -21.17 10.13 6.70
C ASN A 81 -19.99 9.19 7.04
N THR A 82 -19.85 8.81 8.32
CA THR A 82 -18.77 7.95 8.84
C THR A 82 -19.15 6.46 8.81
N TYR A 83 -20.44 6.15 8.59
CA TYR A 83 -21.00 4.79 8.70
C TYR A 83 -20.82 3.91 7.46
N SER A 84 -20.61 4.48 6.27
CA SER A 84 -20.45 3.71 5.03
C SER A 84 -19.09 3.90 4.33
N PRO A 85 -17.95 3.66 5.00
CA PRO A 85 -16.65 3.72 4.34
C PRO A 85 -16.52 2.73 3.17
N GLY A 86 -17.21 1.59 3.23
CA GLY A 86 -17.20 0.58 2.17
C GLY A 86 -17.81 1.07 0.85
N GLU A 87 -18.89 1.85 0.90
CA GLU A 87 -19.48 2.46 -0.31
C GLU A 87 -18.50 3.45 -0.98
N ARG A 88 -17.74 4.20 -0.17
CA ARG A 88 -16.68 5.09 -0.66
C ARG A 88 -15.54 4.30 -1.29
N ILE A 89 -15.15 3.18 -0.69
CA ILE A 89 -14.14 2.30 -1.26
C ILE A 89 -14.59 1.79 -2.63
N ILE A 90 -15.80 1.23 -2.71
CA ILE A 90 -16.32 0.62 -3.95
C ILE A 90 -16.47 1.66 -5.07
N SER A 91 -16.77 2.91 -4.75
CA SER A 91 -16.89 3.99 -5.74
C SER A 91 -15.55 4.58 -6.20
N ILE A 92 -14.57 4.73 -5.31
CA ILE A 92 -13.30 5.42 -5.61
C ILE A 92 -12.23 4.45 -6.10
N PHE A 93 -12.12 3.28 -5.47
CA PHE A 93 -10.94 2.41 -5.63
C PHE A 93 -10.84 1.69 -6.97
N PRO A 94 -11.93 1.31 -7.67
CA PRO A 94 -11.81 0.76 -9.02
C PRO A 94 -11.09 1.72 -9.98
N SER A 95 -11.37 3.02 -9.88
CA SER A 95 -10.69 4.07 -10.67
C SER A 95 -9.21 4.19 -10.31
N LEU A 96 -8.86 4.11 -9.02
CA LEU A 96 -7.46 4.14 -8.55
C LEU A 96 -6.69 2.89 -8.98
N ILE A 97 -7.32 1.71 -8.97
CA ILE A 97 -6.73 0.47 -9.49
C ILE A 97 -6.49 0.60 -10.98
N GLY A 98 -7.47 1.11 -11.74
CA GLY A 98 -7.32 1.38 -13.17
C GLY A 98 -6.17 2.34 -13.47
N PHE A 99 -6.01 3.39 -12.66
CA PHE A 99 -4.86 4.29 -12.72
C PHE A 99 -3.54 3.54 -12.48
N GLY A 100 -3.43 2.74 -11.42
CA GLY A 100 -2.23 1.96 -11.12
C GLY A 100 -1.86 0.98 -12.22
N ILE A 101 -2.84 0.30 -12.83
CA ILE A 101 -2.63 -0.58 -13.99
C ILE A 101 -2.15 0.24 -15.21
N GLY A 102 -2.76 1.39 -15.48
CA GLY A 102 -2.38 2.26 -16.58
C GLY A 102 -0.93 2.75 -16.48
N VAL A 103 -0.53 3.17 -15.28
CA VAL A 103 0.86 3.52 -14.97
C VAL A 103 1.80 2.33 -15.20
N TYR A 104 1.43 1.14 -14.72
CA TYR A 104 2.24 -0.06 -14.88
C TYR A 104 2.43 -0.43 -16.36
N ALA A 105 1.37 -0.31 -17.17
CA ALA A 105 1.42 -0.50 -18.61
C ALA A 105 2.31 0.52 -19.31
N LEU A 106 2.27 1.80 -18.90
CA LEU A 106 3.14 2.85 -19.44
C LEU A 106 4.62 2.54 -19.17
N LEU A 107 4.96 2.07 -17.98
CA LEU A 107 6.35 1.70 -17.65
C LEU A 107 6.84 0.50 -18.47
N ILE A 108 5.98 -0.46 -18.79
CA ILE A 108 6.33 -1.58 -19.68
C ILE A 108 6.46 -1.11 -21.13
N SER A 109 5.69 -0.11 -21.54
CA SER A 109 5.73 0.47 -22.89
C SER A 109 6.97 1.35 -23.12
N ILE A 110 7.59 1.85 -22.06
CA ILE A 110 8.85 2.59 -22.11
C ILE A 110 9.97 1.66 -22.62
N SER A 111 10.73 2.11 -23.62
CA SER A 111 11.69 1.28 -24.36
C SER A 111 12.75 0.62 -23.48
N ASP A 112 13.20 -0.58 -23.90
CA ASP A 112 14.26 -1.35 -23.23
C ASP A 112 15.54 -0.55 -22.94
N SER A 113 15.80 0.50 -23.72
CA SER A 113 16.90 1.44 -23.52
C SER A 113 16.79 2.24 -22.22
N ILE A 114 15.60 2.72 -21.87
CA ILE A 114 15.36 3.49 -20.64
C ILE A 114 15.41 2.57 -19.43
N VAL A 115 14.94 1.32 -19.56
CA VAL A 115 15.07 0.30 -18.50
C VAL A 115 16.54 -0.04 -18.25
N LYS A 116 17.36 -0.14 -19.31
CA LYS A 116 18.82 -0.33 -19.20
C LYS A 116 19.54 0.87 -18.60
N GLU A 117 19.23 2.09 -19.02
CA GLU A 117 19.80 3.32 -18.43
C GLU A 117 19.39 3.47 -16.96
N LEU A 118 18.16 3.08 -16.59
CA LEU A 118 17.73 3.02 -15.19
C LEU A 118 18.54 2.01 -14.38
N GLN A 119 18.81 0.83 -14.96
CA GLN A 119 19.64 -0.18 -14.34
C GLN A 119 21.06 0.36 -14.11
N GLU A 120 21.65 1.03 -15.10
CA GLU A 120 23.00 1.57 -15.03
C GLU A 120 23.14 2.77 -14.06
N ASN A 121 22.17 3.70 -14.05
CA ASN A 121 22.19 4.85 -13.13
C ASN A 121 21.94 4.45 -11.67
N ILE A 122 21.16 3.40 -11.44
CA ILE A 122 20.90 2.88 -10.09
C ILE A 122 22.03 1.97 -9.61
N GLU A 123 22.66 1.17 -10.48
CA GLU A 123 23.89 0.41 -10.17
C GLU A 123 25.06 1.32 -9.77
N LYS A 124 25.21 2.49 -10.41
CA LYS A 124 26.21 3.50 -10.00
C LYS A 124 25.95 4.11 -8.63
N SER A 125 24.73 4.00 -8.10
CA SER A 125 24.36 4.41 -6.73
C SER A 125 24.55 3.31 -5.66
N SER A 126 25.46 2.36 -5.87
CA SER A 126 26.22 1.61 -4.83
C SER A 126 25.52 1.14 -3.53
N ILE A 127 24.24 0.73 -3.54
CA ILE A 127 23.66 -0.05 -2.45
C ILE A 127 22.74 -1.14 -3.03
N ASN A 128 23.28 -2.36 -3.10
CA ASN A 128 22.63 -3.65 -3.35
C ASN A 128 21.79 -3.81 -4.63
N SER A 129 22.30 -4.66 -5.50
CA SER A 129 21.71 -5.23 -6.71
C SER A 129 20.27 -5.75 -6.53
N GLY A 130 19.32 -5.03 -7.11
CA GLY A 130 17.90 -5.38 -7.19
C GLY A 130 17.02 -4.43 -8.01
N SER A 131 17.61 -3.54 -8.83
CA SER A 131 17.00 -2.30 -9.34
C SER A 131 15.65 -2.48 -10.09
N ALA A 132 15.56 -3.39 -11.07
CA ALA A 132 14.32 -3.61 -11.81
C ALA A 132 13.23 -4.33 -10.99
N LEU A 133 13.66 -5.25 -10.11
CA LEU A 133 12.76 -5.99 -9.22
C LEU A 133 12.21 -5.07 -8.11
N MET A 134 13.02 -4.12 -7.66
CA MET A 134 12.67 -3.07 -6.72
C MET A 134 11.61 -2.15 -7.30
N LEU A 135 11.80 -1.66 -8.52
CA LEU A 135 10.81 -0.83 -9.20
C LEU A 135 9.48 -1.58 -9.39
N SER A 136 9.52 -2.80 -9.94
CA SER A 136 8.32 -3.62 -10.12
C SER A 136 7.60 -3.90 -8.80
N SER A 137 8.36 -4.16 -7.72
CA SER A 137 7.80 -4.40 -6.38
C SER A 137 7.22 -3.13 -5.74
N ASP A 138 7.84 -1.96 -5.95
CA ASP A 138 7.38 -0.68 -5.40
C ASP A 138 6.12 -0.16 -6.10
N LEU A 139 5.82 -0.64 -7.31
CA LEU A 139 4.56 -0.38 -8.02
C LEU A 139 3.50 -1.45 -7.78
N ALA A 140 3.88 -2.73 -7.71
CA ALA A 140 2.96 -3.83 -7.48
C ALA A 140 2.36 -3.82 -6.06
N PHE A 141 3.13 -3.39 -5.06
CA PHE A 141 2.67 -3.32 -3.67
C PHE A 141 1.49 -2.34 -3.48
N PRO A 142 1.54 -1.08 -3.95
CA PRO A 142 0.38 -0.20 -4.00
C PRO A 142 -0.85 -0.84 -4.63
N LEU A 143 -0.70 -1.47 -5.79
CA LEU A 143 -1.83 -2.09 -6.48
C LEU A 143 -2.48 -3.19 -5.63
N LEU A 144 -1.65 -4.02 -4.98
CA LEU A 144 -2.10 -5.06 -4.06
C LEU A 144 -2.85 -4.48 -2.87
N VAL A 145 -2.37 -3.39 -2.29
CA VAL A 145 -3.04 -2.69 -1.17
C VAL A 145 -4.41 -2.16 -1.60
N LEU A 146 -4.53 -1.63 -2.82
CA LEU A 146 -5.82 -1.16 -3.36
C LEU A 146 -6.82 -2.31 -3.56
N ILE A 147 -6.36 -3.45 -4.07
CA ILE A 147 -7.21 -4.66 -4.23
C ILE A 147 -7.68 -5.16 -2.86
N LEU A 148 -6.77 -5.26 -1.87
CA LEU A 148 -7.14 -5.66 -0.51
C LEU A 148 -8.12 -4.68 0.13
N THR A 149 -7.94 -3.38 -0.13
CA THR A 149 -8.87 -2.35 0.37
C THR A 149 -10.24 -2.50 -0.26
N LEU A 150 -10.32 -2.78 -1.57
CA LEU A 150 -11.58 -3.07 -2.25
C LEU A 150 -12.30 -4.28 -1.63
N ILE A 151 -11.58 -5.36 -1.32
CA ILE A 151 -12.13 -6.54 -0.64
C ILE A 151 -12.71 -6.14 0.74
N VAL A 152 -11.95 -5.36 1.52
CA VAL A 152 -12.43 -4.86 2.82
C VAL A 152 -13.66 -3.97 2.66
N GLY A 153 -13.73 -3.15 1.61
CA GLY A 153 -14.90 -2.34 1.29
C GLY A 153 -16.15 -3.17 1.02
N VAL A 154 -16.03 -4.22 0.19
CA VAL A 154 -17.12 -5.17 -0.09
C VAL A 154 -17.59 -5.88 1.18
N VAL A 155 -16.64 -6.33 2.01
CA VAL A 155 -16.96 -6.96 3.31
C VAL A 155 -17.68 -5.97 4.24
N GLN A 156 -17.23 -4.72 4.32
CA GLN A 156 -17.88 -3.72 5.18
C GLN A 156 -19.29 -3.39 4.71
N VAL A 157 -19.54 -3.29 3.41
CA VAL A 157 -20.91 -3.11 2.88
C VAL A 157 -21.80 -4.31 3.21
N SER A 158 -21.23 -5.52 3.20
CA SER A 158 -21.96 -6.75 3.55
C SER A 158 -22.27 -6.85 5.06
N PHE A 159 -21.43 -6.25 5.91
CA PHE A 159 -21.53 -6.26 7.37
C PHE A 159 -21.53 -4.82 7.93
N ASP A 160 -22.50 -4.02 7.47
CA ASP A 160 -22.63 -2.58 7.71
C ASP A 160 -22.70 -2.17 9.19
N ARG A 161 -23.19 -3.05 10.07
CA ARG A 161 -23.42 -2.77 11.50
C ARG A 161 -22.27 -3.11 12.43
N VAL A 162 -21.18 -3.71 11.93
CA VAL A 162 -20.09 -4.15 12.79
C VAL A 162 -19.03 -3.04 12.88
N PRO A 163 -18.80 -2.44 14.07
CA PRO A 163 -17.89 -1.30 14.23
C PRO A 163 -16.44 -1.64 13.87
N PHE A 164 -16.04 -2.90 14.06
CA PHE A 164 -14.72 -3.38 13.65
C PHE A 164 -14.48 -3.23 12.14
N PHE A 165 -15.47 -3.60 11.30
CA PHE A 165 -15.33 -3.47 9.84
C PHE A 165 -15.34 -2.01 9.38
N ILE A 166 -16.07 -1.13 10.07
CA ILE A 166 -16.07 0.32 9.81
C ILE A 166 -14.67 0.90 10.06
N LEU A 167 -14.09 0.61 11.23
CA LEU A 167 -12.74 1.07 11.59
C LEU A 167 -11.68 0.51 10.64
N LEU A 168 -11.77 -0.79 10.30
CA LEU A 168 -10.86 -1.45 9.37
C LEU A 168 -10.95 -0.83 7.97
N ALA A 169 -12.15 -0.54 7.49
CA ALA A 169 -12.35 0.09 6.19
C ALA A 169 -11.75 1.50 6.14
N TRP A 170 -11.99 2.33 7.17
CA TRP A 170 -11.36 3.64 7.27
C TRP A 170 -9.84 3.58 7.35
N PHE A 171 -9.31 2.63 8.12
CA PHE A 171 -7.87 2.39 8.18
C PHE A 171 -7.29 2.07 6.79
N MET A 172 -7.94 1.17 6.05
CA MET A 172 -7.51 0.76 4.72
C MET A 172 -7.61 1.88 3.69
N ILE A 173 -8.61 2.76 3.78
CA ILE A 173 -8.72 3.97 2.95
C ILE A 173 -7.49 4.85 3.13
N TRP A 174 -7.18 5.24 4.36
CA TRP A 174 -6.07 6.15 4.66
C TRP A 174 -4.73 5.53 4.29
N TYR A 175 -4.55 4.25 4.64
CA TYR A 175 -3.34 3.51 4.30
C TYR A 175 -3.12 3.48 2.78
N SER A 176 -4.19 3.22 2.01
CA SER A 176 -4.11 3.19 0.55
C SER A 176 -3.72 4.52 -0.08
N PHE A 177 -4.23 5.64 0.43
CA PHE A 177 -3.83 6.96 -0.06
C PHE A 177 -2.34 7.22 0.16
N ILE A 178 -1.80 6.86 1.33
CA ILE A 178 -0.37 7.01 1.62
C ILE A 178 0.46 6.19 0.62
N VAL A 179 0.06 4.95 0.37
CA VAL A 179 0.79 4.06 -0.54
C VAL A 179 0.69 4.52 -2.01
N ILE A 180 -0.44 5.12 -2.43
CA ILE A 180 -0.55 5.75 -3.75
C ILE A 180 0.38 6.97 -3.87
N ILE A 181 0.45 7.82 -2.85
CA ILE A 181 1.35 8.99 -2.87
C ILE A 181 2.80 8.55 -3.00
N GLU A 182 3.19 7.47 -2.33
CA GLU A 182 4.51 6.88 -2.47
C GLU A 182 4.77 6.37 -3.89
N MET A 183 3.80 5.67 -4.49
CA MET A 183 3.88 5.23 -5.89
C MET A 183 4.06 6.41 -6.84
N LEU A 184 3.32 7.51 -6.64
CA LEU A 184 3.47 8.75 -7.40
C LEU A 184 4.86 9.38 -7.21
N GLY A 185 5.39 9.36 -5.99
CA GLY A 185 6.74 9.83 -5.70
C GLY A 185 7.81 9.04 -6.44
N VAL A 186 7.69 7.71 -6.49
CA VAL A 186 8.58 6.83 -7.26
C VAL A 186 8.49 7.15 -8.75
N LEU A 187 7.28 7.28 -9.31
CA LEU A 187 7.06 7.63 -10.71
C LEU A 187 7.65 8.99 -11.07
N PHE A 188 7.41 10.00 -10.24
CA PHE A 188 7.94 11.34 -10.43
C PHE A 188 9.48 11.34 -10.42
N GLY A 189 10.08 10.59 -9.49
CA GLY A 189 11.54 10.40 -9.44
C GLY A 189 12.10 9.80 -10.73
N ILE A 190 11.42 8.79 -11.29
CA ILE A 190 11.80 8.17 -12.56
C ILE A 190 11.70 9.15 -13.72
N THR A 191 10.55 9.82 -13.84
CA THR A 191 10.31 10.77 -14.94
C THR A 191 11.33 11.90 -14.90
N ASN A 192 11.60 12.48 -13.73
CA ASN A 192 12.54 13.59 -13.59
C ASN A 192 13.96 13.21 -13.98
N ASN A 193 14.44 12.04 -13.54
CA ASN A 193 15.77 11.56 -13.90
C ASN A 193 15.86 11.22 -15.41
N SER A 194 14.82 10.61 -15.99
CA SER A 194 14.79 10.28 -17.42
C SER A 194 14.70 11.50 -18.35
N LEU A 195 14.15 12.61 -17.86
CA LEU A 195 14.07 13.88 -18.61
C LEU A 195 15.36 14.68 -18.52
N LEU A 196 16.05 14.63 -17.37
CA LEU A 196 17.35 15.25 -17.19
C LEU A 196 18.43 14.63 -18.08
N ASP A 197 18.37 13.32 -18.35
CA ASP A 197 19.31 12.64 -19.27
C ASP A 197 19.04 12.95 -20.76
N LYS A 198 17.91 13.59 -21.09
CA LYS A 198 17.54 13.98 -22.47
C LYS A 198 17.81 15.46 -22.80
N LEU A 199 18.22 16.26 -21.83
CA LEU A 199 18.59 17.69 -21.99
C LEU A 199 20.11 17.84 -22.01
#